data_AF-A0A354M8T5-F1
#
_entry.id   AF-A0A354M8T5-F1
#
_cell.length_a   1.000
_cell.length_b   1.000
_cell.length_c   1.000
_cell.angle_alpha   90.00
_cell.angle_beta   90.00
_cell.angle_gamma   90.00
#
_symmetry.space_group_name_H-M   'P 1'
#
loop_
_entity.id
_entity.type
_entity.pdbx_description
1 polymer ?
#
loop_
_entity_poly.entity_id
_entity_poly.type
_entity_poly.pdbx_seq_one_letter_code
_entity_poly.pdbx_strand_id
1 'polypeptide(L)'
;MEKINYQLITDKIIEERCKTKREKLLLHACCAPCATYVLEYLTKYFDITVFFSNSNITDKSEYEKRLSELYRFCKTASFCSGVKIIEDEYNTEEYYKFVKGLETEPEGGKRCDLCFKMRISRTAEFAAKNGFPIYATTLTVSPHKNPVLINAIGEKLSDSLGVRYL
;
A
#
# COMPACT_ATOMS: atom_id res chain seq x y z
N MET A 1 -16.11 19.83 -9.43
CA MET A 1 -15.06 19.49 -8.45
C MET A 1 -13.76 19.38 -9.23
N GLU A 2 -12.74 20.18 -8.91
CA GLU A 2 -11.44 20.09 -9.60
C GLU A 2 -10.83 18.71 -9.41
N LYS A 3 -10.21 18.19 -10.47
CA LYS A 3 -9.55 16.88 -10.43
C LYS A 3 -8.28 17.01 -9.60
N ILE A 4 -8.25 16.38 -8.43
CA ILE A 4 -7.07 16.36 -7.55
C ILE A 4 -5.90 15.72 -8.31
N ASN A 5 -4.76 16.42 -8.37
CA ASN A 5 -3.52 15.89 -8.92
C ASN A 5 -2.66 15.33 -7.80
N TYR A 6 -2.81 14.03 -7.54
CA TYR A 6 -2.06 13.35 -6.47
C TYR A 6 -0.55 13.35 -6.71
N GLN A 7 -0.08 13.34 -7.96
CA GLN A 7 1.35 13.42 -8.25
C GLN A 7 1.95 14.73 -7.74
N LEU A 8 1.29 15.88 -7.98
CA LEU A 8 1.75 17.17 -7.47
C LEU A 8 1.75 17.23 -5.93
N ILE A 9 0.85 16.50 -5.27
CA ILE A 9 0.83 16.40 -3.80
C ILE A 9 2.03 15.57 -3.33
N THR A 10 2.26 14.40 -3.95
CA THR A 10 3.41 13.54 -3.67
C THR A 10 4.73 14.29 -3.88
N ASP A 11 4.88 15.03 -4.99
CA ASP A 11 6.08 15.80 -5.31
C ASP A 11 6.36 16.87 -4.23
N LYS A 12 5.33 17.60 -3.78
CA LYS A 12 5.45 18.57 -2.68
C LYS A 12 5.91 17.93 -1.38
N ILE A 13 5.33 16.78 -1.01
CA ILE A 13 5.72 16.07 0.21
C ILE A 13 7.18 15.59 0.10
N ILE A 14 7.61 15.12 -1.06
CA ILE A 14 9.01 14.76 -1.31
C ILE A 14 9.93 15.97 -1.13
N GLU A 15 9.58 17.13 -1.69
CA GLU A 15 10.36 18.36 -1.53
C GLU A 15 10.43 18.83 -0.07
N GLU A 16 9.34 18.69 0.69
CA GLU A 16 9.28 19.08 2.10
C GLU A 16 10.05 18.13 3.02
N ARG A 17 9.96 16.82 2.77
CA ARG A 17 10.42 15.78 3.72
C ARG A 17 11.76 15.17 3.36
N CYS A 18 12.08 15.10 2.07
CA CYS A 18 13.23 14.37 1.55
C CYS A 18 14.37 15.26 1.03
N LYS A 19 14.29 16.59 1.25
CA LYS A 19 15.31 17.54 0.78
C LYS A 19 16.70 17.31 1.36
N THR A 20 16.78 16.95 2.64
CA THR A 20 18.05 16.87 3.38
C THR A 20 18.38 15.48 3.91
N LYS A 21 17.42 14.55 3.86
CA LYS A 21 17.56 13.17 4.33
C LYS A 21 16.55 12.29 3.59
N ARG A 22 16.77 10.98 3.64
CA ARG A 22 15.79 9.99 3.17
C ARG A 22 14.92 9.57 4.34
N GLU A 23 13.61 9.79 4.26
CA GLU A 23 12.68 9.33 5.30
C GLU A 23 12.32 7.86 5.10
N LYS A 24 12.05 7.16 6.21
CA LYS A 24 11.51 5.80 6.16
C LYS A 24 10.07 5.85 5.66
N LEU A 25 9.75 5.02 4.68
CA LEU A 25 8.40 4.90 4.14
C LEU A 25 7.95 3.45 4.17
N LEU A 26 6.77 3.20 4.74
CA LEU A 26 6.12 1.90 4.66
C LEU A 26 5.18 1.86 3.45
N LEU A 27 5.49 1.03 2.46
CA LEU A 27 4.72 0.93 1.22
C LEU A 27 3.85 -0.32 1.22
N HIS A 28 2.53 -0.17 1.23
CA HIS A 28 1.63 -1.29 0.98
C HIS A 28 1.77 -1.83 -0.45
N ALA A 29 1.95 -3.14 -0.58
CA ALA A 29 1.85 -3.85 -1.85
C ALA A 29 1.03 -5.15 -1.75
N CYS A 30 0.23 -5.43 -2.77
CA CYS A 30 -0.51 -6.69 -2.90
C CYS A 30 0.05 -7.62 -4.00
N CYS A 31 0.96 -7.12 -4.84
CA CYS A 31 1.53 -7.83 -5.97
C CYS A 31 2.81 -7.14 -6.49
N ALA A 32 3.72 -7.89 -7.13
CA ALA A 32 4.94 -7.30 -7.71
C ALA A 32 4.64 -6.28 -8.83
N PRO A 33 3.77 -6.56 -9.82
CA PRO A 33 3.44 -5.57 -10.87
C PRO A 33 2.90 -4.24 -10.32
N CYS A 34 2.14 -4.30 -9.23
CA CYS A 34 1.58 -3.14 -8.54
C CYS A 34 2.68 -2.25 -7.95
N ALA A 35 3.75 -2.88 -7.46
CA ALA A 35 4.84 -2.21 -6.77
C ALA A 35 5.92 -1.69 -7.72
N THR A 36 6.03 -2.22 -8.95
CA THR A 36 7.15 -1.94 -9.86
C THR A 36 7.39 -0.45 -10.11
N TYR A 37 6.40 0.26 -10.67
CA TYR A 37 6.54 1.68 -10.98
C TYR A 37 6.72 2.53 -9.71
N VAL A 38 5.96 2.21 -8.65
CA VAL A 38 5.99 2.96 -7.40
C VAL A 38 7.35 2.84 -6.72
N LEU A 39 7.94 1.65 -6.70
CA LEU A 39 9.29 1.44 -6.18
C LEU A 39 10.32 2.13 -7.04
N GLU A 40 10.28 1.99 -8.37
CA GLU A 40 11.21 2.67 -9.27
C GLU A 40 11.23 4.20 -9.06
N TYR A 41 10.06 4.79 -8.80
CA TYR A 41 9.94 6.22 -8.55
C TYR A 41 10.34 6.60 -7.11
N LEU A 42 9.74 5.98 -6.09
CA LEU A 42 9.89 6.41 -4.70
C LEU A 42 11.23 6.01 -4.06
N THR A 43 11.91 4.97 -4.53
CA THR A 43 13.24 4.60 -3.98
C THR A 43 14.30 5.66 -4.29
N LYS A 44 14.03 6.63 -5.16
CA LYS A 44 14.90 7.80 -5.36
C LYS A 44 14.91 8.73 -4.14
N TYR A 45 13.86 8.71 -3.32
CA TYR A 45 13.63 9.69 -2.27
C TYR A 45 13.52 9.09 -0.85
N PHE A 46 13.02 7.85 -0.73
CA PHE A 46 12.70 7.23 0.56
C PHE A 46 13.48 5.95 0.84
N ASP A 47 13.71 5.66 2.12
CA ASP A 47 14.15 4.35 2.58
C ASP A 47 12.93 3.45 2.77
N ILE A 48 12.64 2.63 1.75
CA ILE A 48 11.37 1.91 1.64
C ILE A 48 11.43 0.55 2.31
N THR A 49 10.40 0.27 3.12
CA THR A 49 10.00 -1.08 3.51
C THR A 49 8.66 -1.38 2.87
N VAL A 50 8.60 -2.41 2.04
CA VAL A 50 7.35 -2.91 1.47
C VAL A 50 6.65 -3.77 2.51
N PHE A 51 5.39 -3.45 2.76
CA PHE A 51 4.49 -4.23 3.59
C PHE A 51 3.54 -5.01 2.68
N PHE A 52 3.74 -6.32 2.60
CA PHE A 52 2.92 -7.20 1.81
C PHE A 52 1.69 -7.63 2.63
N SER A 53 0.55 -6.99 2.38
CA SER A 53 -0.71 -7.25 3.09
C SER A 53 -1.81 -7.59 2.10
N ASN A 54 -2.25 -8.85 2.08
CA ASN A 54 -3.21 -9.28 1.06
C ASN A 54 -4.06 -10.52 1.44
N SER A 55 -4.69 -10.49 2.62
CA SER A 55 -5.57 -11.56 3.11
C SER A 55 -6.84 -11.79 2.28
N ASN A 56 -7.10 -10.96 1.26
CA ASN A 56 -8.21 -11.18 0.32
C ASN A 56 -7.91 -12.26 -0.73
N ILE A 57 -6.64 -12.66 -0.91
CA ILE A 57 -6.29 -13.81 -1.73
C ILE A 57 -6.50 -15.04 -0.87
N THR A 58 -7.63 -15.72 -1.07
CA THR A 58 -8.03 -16.84 -0.22
C THR A 58 -7.35 -18.15 -0.61
N ASP A 59 -6.83 -18.22 -1.83
CA ASP A 59 -5.98 -19.32 -2.28
C ASP A 59 -4.55 -19.10 -1.77
N LYS A 60 -4.11 -19.97 -0.85
CA LYS A 60 -2.79 -19.88 -0.25
C LYS A 60 -1.66 -19.99 -1.27
N SER A 61 -1.80 -20.83 -2.30
CA SER A 61 -0.77 -21.01 -3.33
C SER A 61 -0.57 -19.75 -4.17
N GLU A 62 -1.66 -19.04 -4.50
CA GLU A 62 -1.60 -17.76 -5.21
C GLU A 62 -1.02 -16.65 -4.31
N TYR A 63 -1.34 -16.65 -3.02
CA TYR A 63 -0.75 -15.70 -2.06
C TYR A 63 0.78 -15.88 -2.00
N GLU A 64 1.25 -17.11 -1.79
CA GLU A 64 2.68 -17.45 -1.72
C GLU A 64 3.40 -17.16 -3.04
N LYS A 65 2.74 -17.44 -4.17
CA LYS A 65 3.27 -17.10 -5.51
C LYS A 65 3.46 -15.60 -5.69
N ARG A 66 2.52 -14.76 -5.24
CA ARG A 66 2.66 -13.30 -5.35
C ARG A 66 3.72 -12.74 -4.43
N LEU A 67 3.82 -13.28 -3.22
CA LEU A 67 4.85 -12.90 -2.26
C LEU A 67 6.24 -13.28 -2.77
N SER A 68 6.42 -14.52 -3.21
CA SER A 68 7.70 -15.00 -3.78
C SER A 68 8.09 -14.20 -5.02
N GLU A 69 7.14 -13.84 -5.88
CA GLU A 69 7.40 -12.98 -7.04
C GLU A 69 7.80 -11.56 -6.62
N LEU A 70 7.22 -10.99 -5.56
CA LEU A 70 7.65 -9.70 -5.02
C LEU A 70 9.08 -9.74 -4.48
N TYR A 71 9.45 -10.81 -3.77
CA TYR A 71 10.84 -11.05 -3.33
C TYR A 71 11.79 -11.16 -4.53
N ARG A 72 11.42 -11.97 -5.54
CA ARG A 72 12.22 -12.15 -6.76
C ARG A 72 12.41 -10.82 -7.48
N PHE A 73 11.33 -10.07 -7.69
CA PHE A 73 11.35 -8.76 -8.33
C PHE A 73 12.31 -7.79 -7.62
N CYS A 74 12.18 -7.63 -6.29
CA CYS A 74 13.05 -6.73 -5.53
C CYS A 74 14.52 -7.18 -5.50
N LYS A 75 14.80 -8.48 -5.64
CA LYS A 75 16.17 -9.00 -5.77
C LYS A 75 16.79 -8.66 -7.14
N THR A 76 15.98 -8.62 -8.20
CA THR A 76 16.45 -8.40 -9.58
C THR A 76 16.48 -6.94 -10.00
N ALA A 77 15.58 -6.11 -9.47
CA ALA A 77 15.49 -4.70 -9.84
C ALA A 77 16.59 -3.89 -9.12
N SER A 78 17.49 -3.26 -9.87
CA SER A 78 18.60 -2.49 -9.31
C SER A 78 18.15 -1.33 -8.40
N PHE A 79 17.03 -0.68 -8.74
CA PHE A 79 16.43 0.39 -7.93
C PHE A 79 15.80 -0.10 -6.62
N CYS A 80 15.66 -1.42 -6.42
CA CYS A 80 15.21 -2.00 -5.16
C CYS A 80 16.38 -2.31 -4.20
N SER A 81 17.62 -1.88 -4.54
CA SER A 81 18.75 -2.00 -3.61
C SER A 81 18.43 -1.31 -2.28
N GLY A 82 18.45 -2.08 -1.19
CA GLY A 82 18.11 -1.61 0.16
C GLY A 82 16.61 -1.65 0.53
N VAL A 83 15.72 -2.01 -0.41
CA VAL A 83 14.30 -2.22 -0.11
C VAL A 83 14.14 -3.46 0.76
N LYS A 84 13.43 -3.31 1.88
CA LYS A 84 13.05 -4.42 2.75
C LYS A 84 11.63 -4.86 2.42
N ILE A 85 11.33 -6.14 2.62
CA ILE A 85 9.97 -6.68 2.50
C ILE A 85 9.59 -7.29 3.84
N ILE A 86 8.44 -6.89 4.36
CA ILE A 86 7.79 -7.45 5.53
C ILE A 86 6.46 -8.04 5.07
N GLU A 87 6.26 -9.31 5.39
CA GLU A 87 4.98 -9.96 5.19
C GLU A 87 4.05 -9.64 6.37
N ASP A 88 2.81 -9.30 6.06
CA ASP A 88 1.74 -9.15 7.04
C ASP A 88 1.20 -10.53 7.48
N GLU A 89 0.38 -10.55 8.53
CA GLU A 89 -0.36 -11.76 8.91
C GLU A 89 -1.35 -12.15 7.80
N TYR A 90 -1.18 -13.35 7.25
CA TYR A 90 -2.12 -13.94 6.31
C TYR A 90 -3.32 -14.54 7.04
N ASN A 91 -4.43 -13.79 7.09
CA ASN A 91 -5.64 -14.17 7.82
C ASN A 91 -6.91 -14.02 6.97
N THR A 92 -7.24 -15.09 6.24
CA THR A 92 -8.41 -15.11 5.34
C THR A 92 -9.74 -15.13 6.09
N GLU A 93 -9.77 -15.71 7.30
CA GLU A 93 -10.96 -15.73 8.14
C GLU A 93 -11.37 -14.32 8.59
N GLU A 94 -10.39 -13.51 8.98
CA GLU A 94 -10.61 -12.10 9.28
C GLU A 94 -11.18 -11.35 8.07
N TYR A 95 -10.61 -11.59 6.87
CA TYR A 95 -11.12 -11.00 5.65
C TYR A 95 -12.58 -11.38 5.38
N TYR A 96 -12.94 -12.67 5.49
CA TYR A 96 -14.33 -13.12 5.32
C TYR A 96 -15.29 -12.47 6.32
N LYS A 97 -14.88 -12.32 7.58
CA LYS A 97 -15.67 -11.59 8.58
C LYS A 97 -15.87 -10.13 8.19
N PHE A 98 -14.81 -9.50 7.65
CA PHE A 98 -14.83 -8.10 7.26
C PHE A 98 -15.75 -7.81 6.07
N VAL A 99 -15.88 -8.75 5.13
CA VAL A 99 -16.71 -8.59 3.91
C VAL A 99 -18.06 -9.31 3.97
N LYS A 100 -18.43 -9.85 5.14
CA LYS A 100 -19.67 -10.62 5.33
C LYS A 100 -20.90 -9.82 4.87
N GLY A 101 -21.76 -10.47 4.10
CA GLY A 101 -22.96 -9.87 3.49
C GLY A 101 -22.72 -9.14 2.17
N LEU A 102 -21.47 -9.12 1.66
CA LEU A 102 -21.09 -8.53 0.37
C LEU A 102 -20.46 -9.58 -0.56
N GLU A 103 -20.73 -10.86 -0.35
CA GLU A 103 -20.10 -11.97 -1.06
C GLU A 103 -20.42 -11.94 -2.57
N THR A 104 -21.62 -11.47 -2.92
CA THR A 104 -22.14 -11.39 -4.28
C THR A 104 -21.88 -10.05 -4.97
N GLU A 105 -21.26 -9.08 -4.28
CA GLU A 105 -20.93 -7.79 -4.89
C GLU A 105 -19.95 -7.98 -6.07
N PRO A 106 -20.15 -7.26 -7.19
CA PRO A 106 -19.24 -7.32 -8.33
C PRO A 106 -17.88 -6.69 -7.98
N GLU A 107 -16.88 -6.98 -8.80
CA GLU A 107 -15.60 -6.26 -8.73
C GLU A 107 -15.82 -4.76 -8.93
N GLY A 108 -15.17 -3.94 -8.11
CA GLY A 108 -15.40 -2.50 -8.04
C GLY A 108 -16.63 -2.08 -7.22
N GLY A 109 -17.39 -3.03 -6.67
CA GLY A 109 -18.50 -2.78 -5.74
C GLY A 109 -18.05 -2.54 -4.30
N LYS A 110 -19.01 -2.55 -3.37
CA LYS A 110 -18.78 -2.19 -1.95
C LYS A 110 -17.77 -3.11 -1.24
N ARG A 111 -17.68 -4.37 -1.69
CA ARG A 111 -16.67 -5.32 -1.18
C ARG A 111 -15.24 -4.81 -1.41
N CYS A 112 -14.97 -4.17 -2.55
CA CYS A 112 -13.65 -3.65 -2.86
C CYS A 112 -13.28 -2.49 -1.94
N ASP A 113 -14.23 -1.62 -1.59
CA ASP A 113 -14.03 -0.50 -0.66
C ASP A 113 -13.57 -1.00 0.72
N LEU A 114 -14.23 -2.04 1.22
CA LEU A 114 -13.83 -2.71 2.47
C LEU A 114 -12.45 -3.36 2.34
N CYS A 115 -12.18 -4.03 1.24
CA CYS A 115 -10.88 -4.64 0.98
C CYS A 115 -9.74 -3.60 0.93
N PHE A 116 -9.98 -2.42 0.36
CA PHE A 116 -9.01 -1.31 0.41
C PHE A 116 -8.83 -0.80 1.83
N LYS A 117 -9.94 -0.58 2.55
CA LYS A 117 -9.92 -0.10 3.93
C LYS A 117 -9.12 -1.03 4.84
N MET A 118 -9.36 -2.34 4.78
CA MET A 118 -8.64 -3.33 5.59
C MET A 118 -7.12 -3.24 5.35
N ARG A 119 -6.68 -3.30 4.09
CA ARG A 119 -5.25 -3.29 3.73
C ARG A 119 -4.54 -1.99 4.11
N ILE A 120 -5.18 -0.84 3.87
CA ILE A 120 -4.62 0.46 4.21
C ILE A 120 -4.59 0.64 5.74
N SER A 121 -5.61 0.16 6.47
CA SER A 121 -5.64 0.20 7.94
C SER A 121 -4.50 -0.62 8.54
N ARG A 122 -4.32 -1.88 8.09
CA ARG A 122 -3.21 -2.73 8.55
C ARG A 122 -1.85 -2.08 8.29
N THR A 123 -1.68 -1.42 7.14
CA THR A 123 -0.45 -0.69 6.81
C THR A 123 -0.24 0.52 7.71
N ALA A 124 -1.26 1.34 7.93
CA ALA A 124 -1.17 2.52 8.78
C ALA A 124 -0.89 2.15 10.25
N GLU A 125 -1.55 1.11 10.76
CA GLU A 125 -1.34 0.57 12.11
C GLU A 125 0.07 0.02 12.28
N PHE A 126 0.57 -0.74 11.29
CA PHE A 126 1.95 -1.23 11.30
C PHE A 126 2.94 -0.06 11.27
N ALA A 127 2.69 0.96 10.44
CA ALA A 127 3.53 2.14 10.35
C ALA A 127 3.63 2.87 11.70
N ALA A 128 2.48 3.11 12.35
CA ALA A 128 2.40 3.77 13.65
C ALA A 128 3.16 2.97 14.73
N LYS A 129 2.90 1.67 14.81
CA LYS A 129 3.51 0.78 15.81
C LYS A 129 5.03 0.65 15.65
N ASN A 130 5.54 0.72 14.43
CA ASN A 130 6.95 0.48 14.11
C ASN A 130 7.74 1.78 13.82
N GLY A 131 7.16 2.95 14.10
CA GLY A 131 7.86 4.23 13.99
C GLY A 131 8.19 4.64 12.56
N PHE A 132 7.36 4.27 11.58
CA PHE A 132 7.44 4.84 10.24
C PHE A 132 6.77 6.22 10.23
N PRO A 133 7.46 7.28 9.78
CA PRO A 133 6.86 8.62 9.72
C PRO A 133 5.83 8.76 8.59
N ILE A 134 5.94 7.93 7.55
CA ILE A 134 5.13 7.99 6.33
C ILE A 134 4.72 6.57 5.90
N TYR A 135 3.48 6.41 5.45
CA TYR A 135 3.03 5.21 4.73
C TYR A 135 2.31 5.56 3.43
N ALA A 136 2.29 4.62 2.49
CA ALA A 136 1.68 4.80 1.18
C ALA A 136 1.07 3.48 0.68
N THR A 137 0.34 3.52 -0.44
CA THR A 137 -0.23 2.33 -1.07
C THR A 137 -0.07 2.29 -2.58
N THR A 138 0.20 1.10 -3.12
CA THR A 138 0.24 0.83 -4.56
C THR A 138 -1.15 0.64 -5.19
N LEU A 139 -2.22 0.69 -4.40
CA LEU A 139 -3.58 0.43 -4.90
C LEU A 139 -4.03 1.47 -5.93
N THR A 140 -3.48 2.69 -5.91
CA THR A 140 -3.84 3.78 -6.84
C THR A 140 -3.26 3.63 -8.24
N VAL A 141 -2.36 2.67 -8.47
CA VAL A 141 -1.74 2.41 -9.79
C VAL A 141 -2.73 1.82 -10.80
N SER A 142 -3.74 1.10 -10.32
CA SER A 142 -4.70 0.44 -11.21
C SER A 142 -5.72 1.44 -11.77
N PRO A 143 -5.93 1.51 -13.10
CA PRO A 143 -6.95 2.36 -13.70
C PRO A 143 -8.37 1.93 -13.36
N HIS A 144 -8.55 0.71 -12.83
CA HIS A 144 -9.85 0.15 -12.46
C HIS A 144 -10.26 0.47 -11.02
N LYS A 145 -9.38 1.11 -10.24
CA LYS A 145 -9.65 1.45 -8.83
C LYS A 145 -9.92 2.94 -8.70
N ASN A 146 -10.74 3.32 -7.72
CA ASN A 146 -11.07 4.71 -7.46
C ASN A 146 -9.98 5.37 -6.59
N PRO A 147 -9.08 6.21 -7.17
CA PRO A 147 -7.99 6.82 -6.39
C PRO A 147 -8.51 7.84 -5.38
N VAL A 148 -9.66 8.47 -5.62
CA VAL A 148 -10.25 9.45 -4.69
C VAL A 148 -10.67 8.75 -3.40
N LEU A 149 -11.34 7.61 -3.52
CA LEU A 149 -11.72 6.78 -2.38
C LEU A 149 -10.50 6.27 -1.62
N ILE A 150 -9.51 5.71 -2.34
CA ILE A 150 -8.32 5.13 -1.73
C ILE A 150 -7.54 6.18 -0.94
N ASN A 151 -7.33 7.35 -1.51
CA ASN A 151 -6.63 8.44 -0.82
C ASN A 151 -7.44 8.98 0.35
N ALA A 152 -8.78 9.10 0.24
CA ALA A 152 -9.61 9.50 1.37
C ALA A 152 -9.54 8.52 2.56
N ILE A 153 -9.43 7.22 2.29
CA ILE A 153 -9.19 6.20 3.34
C ILE A 153 -7.83 6.42 3.99
N GLY A 154 -6.78 6.64 3.17
CA GLY A 154 -5.43 6.92 3.64
C GLY A 154 -5.37 8.15 4.54
N GLU A 155 -5.87 9.29 4.08
CA GLU A 155 -5.88 10.55 4.83
C GLU A 155 -6.64 10.43 6.17
N LYS A 156 -7.81 9.79 6.16
CA LYS A 156 -8.58 9.59 7.39
C LYS A 156 -7.83 8.77 8.44
N LEU A 157 -7.08 7.75 8.00
CA LEU A 157 -6.25 6.94 8.89
C LEU A 157 -5.05 7.74 9.41
N SER A 158 -4.46 8.57 8.55
CA SER A 158 -3.35 9.47 8.90
C SER A 158 -3.73 10.41 10.05
N ASP A 159 -4.90 11.05 9.97
CA ASP A 159 -5.43 11.91 11.04
C ASP A 159 -5.63 11.15 12.36
N SER A 160 -6.11 9.91 12.29
CA SER A 160 -6.43 9.12 13.48
C SER A 160 -5.21 8.48 14.17
N LEU A 161 -4.18 8.12 13.39
CA LEU A 161 -3.02 7.36 13.88
C LEU A 161 -1.76 8.22 14.02
N GLY A 162 -1.80 9.48 13.58
CA GLY A 162 -0.66 10.39 13.67
C GLY A 162 0.52 10.01 12.77
N VAL A 163 0.28 9.21 11.73
CA VAL A 163 1.27 8.84 10.73
C VAL A 163 0.86 9.43 9.41
N ARG A 164 1.77 10.10 8.70
CA ARG A 164 1.43 10.76 7.44
C ARG A 164 1.15 9.74 6.34
N TYR A 165 0.07 9.95 5.61
CA TYR A 165 -0.20 9.28 4.35
C TYR A 165 0.45 10.03 3.17
N LEU A 166 0.94 9.30 2.17
CA LEU A 166 1.56 9.83 0.94
C LEU A 166 0.71 9.51 -0.30
#